data_AF-A0A520TCH3-F1
#
_entry.id   AF-A0A520TCH3-F1
#
_cell.length_a   1.000
_cell.length_b   1.000
_cell.length_c   1.000
_cell.angle_alpha   90.00
_cell.angle_beta   90.00
_cell.angle_gamma   90.00
#
_symmetry.space_group_name_H-M   'P 1'
#
loop_
_entity.id
_entity.type
_entity.pdbx_description
1 polymer ?
#
loop_
_entity_poly.entity_id
_entity_poly.type
_entity_poly.pdbx_seq_one_letter_code
_entity_poly.pdbx_strand_id
1 'polypeptide(L)'
;MSVLSDKWIKKMSLEHGMISPFIEKQERSNNISYGLSSFGYDARVSSEFKIFTNVNSSIVDPKNFSDNNLVTKTEDVCVIPPNSFALASTVEYFKIPRDTLVICLGKSTYARCGIIVNVTPLEPEWE
;
A
#
# COMPACT_ATOMS: atom_id res chain seq x y z
N MET A 1 11.46 -18.29 -8.45
CA MET A 1 11.64 -16.97 -7.81
C MET A 1 11.73 -17.19 -6.30
N SER A 2 12.70 -16.58 -5.64
CA SER A 2 12.87 -16.61 -4.19
C SER A 2 12.49 -15.26 -3.58
N VAL A 3 12.18 -15.21 -2.30
CA VAL A 3 12.02 -13.94 -1.58
C VAL A 3 13.39 -13.26 -1.48
N LEU A 4 13.44 -11.97 -1.84
CA LEU A 4 14.69 -11.21 -1.94
C LEU A 4 15.02 -10.55 -0.59
N SER A 5 16.31 -10.48 -0.27
CA SER A 5 16.79 -9.95 1.01
C SER A 5 16.82 -8.43 1.04
N ASP A 6 16.88 -7.89 2.26
CA ASP A 6 17.13 -6.48 2.55
C ASP A 6 18.27 -5.87 1.74
N LYS A 7 19.40 -6.58 1.59
CA LYS A 7 20.57 -6.12 0.81
C LYS A 7 20.22 -5.91 -0.66
N TRP A 8 19.45 -6.81 -1.26
CA TRP A 8 19.03 -6.69 -2.65
C TRP A 8 18.03 -5.54 -2.80
N ILE A 9 17.02 -5.47 -1.92
CA ILE A 9 16.01 -4.41 -1.95
C ILE A 9 16.68 -3.05 -1.81
N LYS A 10 17.59 -2.90 -0.85
CA LYS A 10 18.38 -1.68 -0.65
C LYS A 10 19.17 -1.29 -1.89
N LYS A 11 19.88 -2.25 -2.49
CA LYS A 11 20.65 -2.00 -3.72
C LYS A 11 19.74 -1.48 -4.84
N MET A 12 18.63 -2.15 -5.10
CA MET A 12 17.70 -1.78 -6.17
C MET A 12 17.03 -0.43 -5.91
N SER A 13 16.69 -0.12 -4.67
CA SER A 13 16.11 1.19 -4.32
C SER A 13 17.12 2.33 -4.50
N LEU A 14 18.38 2.15 -4.08
CA LEU A 14 19.39 3.21 -4.15
C LEU A 14 19.98 3.39 -5.56
N GLU A 15 20.25 2.31 -6.28
CA GLU A 15 20.91 2.35 -7.59
C GLU A 15 19.92 2.52 -8.74
N HIS A 16 18.71 1.95 -8.62
CA HIS A 16 17.72 1.90 -9.70
C HIS A 16 16.41 2.63 -9.37
N GLY A 17 16.29 3.25 -8.20
CA GLY A 17 15.09 3.99 -7.81
C GLY A 17 13.84 3.11 -7.69
N MET A 18 14.02 1.82 -7.36
CA MET A 18 12.91 0.86 -7.25
C MET A 18 11.84 1.29 -6.25
N ILE A 19 12.23 1.99 -5.17
CA ILE A 19 11.32 2.54 -4.16
C ILE A 19 11.74 3.99 -3.90
N SER A 20 10.80 4.93 -3.93
CA SER A 20 11.08 6.35 -3.66
C SER A 20 9.89 7.05 -2.98
N PRO A 21 10.06 7.70 -1.82
CA PRO A 21 11.29 7.79 -1.02
C PRO A 21 11.65 6.45 -0.35
N PHE A 22 12.94 6.13 -0.29
CA PHE A 22 13.44 4.89 0.33
C PHE A 22 14.02 5.12 1.74
N ILE A 23 13.61 4.28 2.69
CA ILE A 23 14.09 4.31 4.08
C ILE A 23 14.90 3.03 4.35
N GLU A 24 16.21 3.18 4.55
CA GLU A 24 17.17 2.05 4.59
C GLU A 24 17.07 1.16 5.83
N LYS A 25 16.33 1.60 6.85
CA LYS A 25 16.19 0.90 8.13
C LYS A 25 14.73 0.93 8.55
N GLN A 26 14.39 0.04 9.47
CA GLN A 26 13.06 0.06 10.05
C GLN A 26 12.94 1.24 11.03
N GLU A 27 12.08 2.19 10.69
CA GLU A 27 11.76 3.33 11.56
C GLU A 27 10.65 2.94 12.53
N ARG A 28 10.87 3.23 13.82
CA ARG A 28 10.01 2.83 14.94
C ARG A 28 9.81 3.99 15.90
N SER A 29 9.25 5.08 15.40
CA SER A 29 9.01 6.30 16.18
C SER A 29 7.56 6.34 16.67
N ASN A 30 7.26 5.67 17.80
CA ASN A 30 5.95 5.55 18.49
C ASN A 30 4.70 5.18 17.64
N ASN A 31 4.88 4.96 16.34
CA ASN A 31 3.86 4.69 15.35
C ASN A 31 4.03 3.26 14.79
N ILE A 32 3.10 2.85 13.91
CA ILE A 32 3.26 1.63 13.11
C ILE A 32 4.55 1.77 12.27
N SER A 33 5.46 0.81 12.43
CA SER A 33 6.78 0.89 11.80
C SER A 33 6.72 0.83 10.27
N TYR A 34 7.72 1.41 9.61
CA TYR A 34 7.88 1.41 8.15
C TYR A 34 9.36 1.32 7.74
N GLY A 35 9.62 1.17 6.45
CA GLY A 35 10.97 1.09 5.88
C GLY A 35 11.46 -0.34 5.64
N LEU A 36 12.76 -0.49 5.39
CA LEU A 36 13.39 -1.76 5.03
C LEU A 36 13.32 -2.79 6.18
N SER A 37 12.85 -4.00 5.85
CA SER A 37 12.84 -5.19 6.70
C SER A 37 13.73 -6.28 6.09
N SER A 38 13.99 -7.36 6.82
CA SER A 38 14.94 -8.42 6.42
C SER A 38 14.67 -9.02 5.03
N PHE A 39 13.41 -9.14 4.64
CA PHE A 39 12.96 -9.78 3.39
C PHE A 39 11.78 -9.05 2.75
N GLY A 40 11.71 -7.74 2.93
CA GLY A 40 10.60 -6.93 2.43
C GLY A 40 10.75 -5.46 2.80
N TYR A 41 9.75 -4.68 2.42
CA TYR A 41 9.70 -3.26 2.69
C TYR A 41 8.32 -2.90 3.25
N ASP A 42 8.29 -2.28 4.41
CA ASP A 42 7.06 -1.78 5.03
C ASP A 42 6.72 -0.41 4.44
N ALA A 43 5.78 -0.35 3.49
CA ALA A 43 5.30 0.90 2.90
C ALA A 43 4.38 1.70 3.84
N ARG A 44 4.27 3.00 3.60
CA ARG A 44 3.37 3.91 4.33
C ARG A 44 2.12 4.20 3.52
N VAL A 45 1.02 4.48 4.21
CA VAL A 45 -0.21 5.00 3.60
C VAL A 45 -0.14 6.53 3.51
N SER A 46 -0.62 7.10 2.41
CA SER A 46 -0.75 8.55 2.23
C SER A 46 -1.92 9.11 3.04
N SER A 47 -2.05 10.44 3.09
CA SER A 47 -3.14 11.12 3.79
C SER A 47 -4.41 11.28 2.94
N GLU A 48 -4.40 10.86 1.68
CA GLU A 48 -5.59 10.89 0.81
C GLU A 48 -6.29 9.53 0.79
N PHE A 49 -7.53 9.53 1.27
CA PHE A 49 -8.38 8.35 1.36
C PHE A 49 -9.65 8.54 0.54
N LYS A 50 -10.08 7.49 -0.14
CA LYS A 50 -11.40 7.43 -0.78
C LYS A 50 -12.25 6.36 -0.09
N ILE A 51 -13.23 6.79 0.69
CA ILE A 51 -14.05 5.91 1.53
C ILE A 51 -15.32 5.53 0.76
N PHE A 52 -15.63 4.24 0.69
CA PHE A 52 -16.84 3.76 0.04
C PHE A 52 -18.12 4.17 0.81
N THR A 53 -19.13 4.63 0.06
CA THR A 53 -20.46 4.98 0.57
C THR A 53 -21.55 4.36 -0.29
N ASN A 54 -22.61 3.87 0.37
CA ASN A 54 -23.79 3.30 -0.28
C ASN A 54 -24.98 4.26 -0.33
N VAL A 55 -24.80 5.53 0.09
CA VAL A 55 -25.87 6.55 0.16
C VAL A 55 -26.61 6.72 -1.16
N ASN A 56 -25.90 6.58 -2.28
CA ASN A 56 -26.46 6.78 -3.62
C ASN A 56 -27.17 5.53 -4.19
N SER A 57 -27.23 4.42 -3.44
CA SER A 57 -27.89 3.16 -3.82
C SER A 57 -27.52 2.66 -5.23
N SER A 58 -26.30 2.96 -5.69
CA SER A 58 -25.87 2.60 -7.03
C SER A 58 -25.21 1.23 -7.06
N ILE A 59 -25.24 0.58 -8.22
CA ILE A 59 -24.58 -0.71 -8.44
C ILE A 59 -23.10 -0.46 -8.68
N VAL A 60 -22.24 -1.23 -8.01
CA VAL A 60 -20.80 -1.21 -8.27
C VAL A 60 -20.49 -2.08 -9.48
N ASP A 61 -20.15 -1.44 -10.60
CA ASP A 61 -19.63 -2.11 -11.80
C ASP A 61 -18.11 -1.92 -11.89
N PRO A 62 -17.30 -2.98 -11.70
CA PRO A 62 -15.84 -2.89 -11.82
C PRO A 62 -15.34 -2.43 -13.19
N LYS A 63 -16.13 -2.56 -14.27
CA LYS A 63 -15.78 -2.06 -15.61
C LYS A 63 -16.11 -0.59 -15.81
N ASN A 64 -17.01 -0.04 -15.01
CA ASN A 64 -17.49 1.35 -15.08
C ASN A 64 -17.52 1.95 -13.66
N PHE A 65 -16.35 2.00 -13.03
CA PHE A 65 -16.24 2.45 -11.65
C PHE A 65 -16.64 3.92 -11.51
N SER A 66 -17.62 4.18 -10.64
CA SER A 66 -18.19 5.52 -10.44
C SER A 66 -17.64 6.17 -9.16
N ASP A 67 -17.04 7.35 -9.31
CA ASP A 67 -16.58 8.16 -8.18
C ASP A 67 -17.71 8.61 -7.24
N ASN A 68 -18.98 8.54 -7.67
CA ASN A 68 -20.13 8.88 -6.84
C ASN A 68 -20.29 7.97 -5.61
N ASN A 69 -19.66 6.79 -5.60
CA ASN A 69 -19.67 5.88 -4.46
C ASN A 69 -18.48 6.08 -3.53
N LEU A 70 -17.66 7.11 -3.75
CA LEU A 70 -16.48 7.40 -2.96
C LEU A 70 -16.56 8.80 -2.37
N VAL A 71 -16.22 8.91 -1.08
CA VAL A 71 -15.99 10.18 -0.42
C VAL A 71 -14.49 10.35 -0.23
N THR A 72 -13.90 11.32 -0.92
CA THR A 72 -12.48 11.67 -0.76
C THR A 72 -12.28 12.48 0.51
N LYS A 73 -11.29 12.11 1.31
CA LYS A 73 -10.85 12.83 2.50
C LYS A 73 -9.34 12.94 2.53
N THR A 74 -8.85 14.11 2.91
CA THR A 74 -7.43 14.33 3.20
C THR A 74 -7.26 14.58 4.70
N GLU A 75 -6.79 13.58 5.43
CA GLU A 75 -6.69 13.60 6.90
C GLU A 75 -5.54 12.71 7.39
N ASP A 76 -5.01 12.98 8.59
CA ASP A 76 -3.92 12.17 9.15
C ASP A 76 -4.39 10.79 9.63
N VAL A 77 -5.69 10.64 9.90
CA VAL A 77 -6.31 9.40 10.41
C VAL A 77 -7.63 9.16 9.69
N CYS A 78 -7.71 8.07 8.91
CA CYS A 78 -8.94 7.65 8.25
C CYS A 78 -9.76 6.70 9.14
N VAL A 79 -11.03 7.02 9.34
CA VAL A 79 -12.00 6.11 9.98
C VAL A 79 -12.77 5.35 8.92
N ILE A 80 -12.50 4.05 8.79
CA ILE A 80 -13.22 3.15 7.87
C ILE A 80 -14.54 2.72 8.53
N PRO A 81 -15.71 2.96 7.92
CA PRO A 81 -16.99 2.49 8.46
C PRO A 81 -17.03 0.96 8.61
N PRO A 82 -17.78 0.43 9.59
CA PRO A 82 -17.90 -1.01 9.77
C PRO A 82 -18.44 -1.66 8.51
N ASN A 83 -17.87 -2.81 8.14
CA ASN A 83 -18.25 -3.59 6.95
C ASN A 83 -18.14 -2.83 5.62
N SER A 84 -17.33 -1.77 5.57
CA SER A 84 -17.00 -1.02 4.35
C SER A 84 -15.51 -1.15 4.01
N PHE A 85 -15.05 -0.41 3.00
CA PHE A 85 -13.64 -0.33 2.62
C PHE A 85 -13.25 1.12 2.27
N ALA A 86 -11.94 1.35 2.23
CA ALA A 86 -11.35 2.58 1.74
C ALA A 86 -10.21 2.27 0.76
N LEU A 87 -10.02 3.14 -0.22
CA LEU A 87 -8.86 3.16 -1.09
C LEU A 87 -7.89 4.24 -0.58
N ALA A 88 -6.61 3.96 -0.68
CA ALA A 88 -5.53 4.90 -0.41
C ALA A 88 -4.35 4.57 -1.31
N SER A 89 -3.39 5.49 -1.40
CA SER A 89 -2.11 5.27 -2.07
C SER A 89 -0.99 5.06 -1.06
N THR A 90 0.10 4.44 -1.50
CA THR A 90 1.34 4.45 -0.74
C THR A 90 2.01 5.82 -0.80
N VAL A 91 2.76 6.18 0.24
CA VAL A 91 3.66 7.35 0.16
C VAL A 91 4.81 7.07 -0.80
N GLU A 92 5.30 5.82 -0.82
CA GLU A 92 6.32 5.37 -1.73
C GLU A 92 5.76 5.14 -3.14
N TYR A 93 6.49 5.64 -4.13
CA TYR A 93 6.41 5.26 -5.53
C TYR A 93 7.30 4.04 -5.79
N PHE A 94 6.81 3.08 -6.57
CA PHE A 94 7.56 1.86 -6.88
C PHE A 94 7.81 1.77 -8.38
N LYS A 95 9.04 1.41 -8.76
CA LYS A 95 9.43 1.11 -10.14
C LYS A 95 9.94 -0.33 -10.19
N ILE A 96 9.08 -1.26 -10.58
CA ILE A 96 9.36 -2.69 -10.43
C ILE A 96 10.27 -3.19 -11.57
N PRO A 97 11.43 -3.81 -11.25
CA PRO A 97 12.30 -4.36 -12.27
C PRO A 97 11.63 -5.47 -13.09
N ARG A 98 12.06 -5.63 -14.35
CA ARG A 98 11.54 -6.62 -15.30
C ARG A 98 11.62 -8.08 -14.83
N ASP A 99 12.52 -8.39 -13.92
CA ASP A 99 12.74 -9.73 -13.37
C ASP A 99 12.13 -9.92 -11.98
N THR A 100 11.27 -8.99 -11.54
CA THR A 100 10.73 -8.94 -10.18
C THR A 100 9.21 -8.91 -10.19
N LEU A 101 8.60 -9.71 -9.30
CA LEU A 101 7.17 -9.67 -8.97
C LEU A 101 7.03 -9.33 -7.49
N VAL A 102 6.19 -8.37 -7.13
CA VAL A 102 5.99 -7.95 -5.74
C VAL A 102 4.65 -8.44 -5.20
N ILE A 103 4.68 -9.04 -4.01
CA ILE A 103 3.47 -9.41 -3.26
C ILE A 103 3.33 -8.47 -2.07
N CYS A 104 2.14 -7.91 -1.88
CA CYS A 104 1.82 -7.05 -0.74
C CYS A 104 1.03 -7.82 0.32
N LEU A 105 1.41 -7.67 1.59
CA LEU A 105 0.74 -8.28 2.73
C LEU A 105 0.47 -7.23 3.82
N GLY A 106 -0.67 -7.35 4.48
CA GLY A 106 -1.04 -6.46 5.59
C GLY A 106 -0.17 -6.69 6.84
N LYS A 107 0.07 -5.62 7.60
CA LYS A 107 0.75 -5.72 8.90
C LYS A 107 -0.17 -6.32 9.96
N SER A 108 0.43 -7.10 10.86
CA SER A 108 -0.31 -7.79 11.92
C SER A 108 -1.11 -6.85 12.83
N THR A 109 -0.67 -5.60 13.03
CA THR A 109 -1.41 -4.57 13.78
C THR A 109 -2.79 -4.30 13.17
N TYR A 110 -2.89 -4.21 11.85
CA TYR A 110 -4.16 -4.03 11.15
C TYR A 110 -4.96 -5.33 11.07
N ALA A 111 -4.30 -6.44 10.74
CA ALA A 111 -4.95 -7.73 10.60
C ALA A 111 -5.65 -8.19 11.91
N ARG A 112 -5.03 -7.95 13.08
CA ARG A 112 -5.63 -8.26 14.40
C ARG A 112 -6.89 -7.45 14.69
N CYS A 113 -7.10 -6.33 14.02
CA CYS A 113 -8.30 -5.50 14.13
C CYS A 113 -9.33 -5.77 13.02
N GLY A 114 -9.16 -6.84 12.24
CA GLY A 114 -10.07 -7.19 11.14
C GLY A 114 -9.89 -6.36 9.88
N ILE A 115 -8.79 -5.60 9.77
CA ILE A 115 -8.49 -4.81 8.56
C ILE A 115 -7.67 -5.67 7.60
N ILE A 116 -8.25 -5.96 6.44
CA ILE A 116 -7.64 -6.75 5.37
C ILE A 116 -7.06 -5.79 4.32
N VAL A 117 -5.76 -5.85 4.11
CA VAL A 117 -5.09 -5.14 3.02
C VAL A 117 -5.17 -6.01 1.77
N ASN A 118 -5.98 -5.60 0.80
CA ASN A 118 -6.23 -6.35 -0.43
C ASN A 118 -5.56 -5.63 -1.62
N VAL A 119 -4.33 -6.04 -1.93
CA VAL A 119 -3.51 -5.45 -3.00
C VAL A 119 -3.06 -6.57 -3.93
N THR A 120 -3.28 -6.39 -5.22
CA THR A 120 -2.84 -7.34 -6.26
C THR A 120 -1.32 -7.27 -6.42
N PRO A 121 -0.67 -8.32 -6.92
CA PRO A 121 0.76 -8.27 -7.21
C PRO A 121 1.14 -7.09 -8.10
N LEU A 122 2.31 -6.50 -7.85
CA LEU A 122 2.89 -5.52 -8.76
C LEU A 122 3.72 -6.29 -9.79
N GLU A 123 3.29 -6.19 -11.05
CA GLU A 123 3.89 -6.91 -12.17
C GLU A 123 5.27 -6.36 -12.54
N PRO A 124 6.10 -7.14 -13.25
CA PRO A 124 7.34 -6.61 -13.79
C PRO A 124 7.13 -5.39 -14.68
N GLU A 125 8.03 -4.41 -14.59
CA GLU A 125 7.95 -3.12 -15.30
C GLU A 125 6.75 -2.22 -14.87
N TRP A 126 6.07 -2.55 -13.77
CA TRP A 126 5.02 -1.69 -13.18
C TRP A 126 5.61 -0.42 -12.55
N GLU A 127 4.90 0.70 -12.74
CA GLU A 127 5.16 2.00 -12.09
C GLU A 127 3.86 2.81 -11.88
#